data_AF-A0A6I7LK09-F1
#
_entry.id   AF-A0A6I7LK09-F1
#
_cell.length_a   1.000
_cell.length_b   1.000
_cell.length_c   1.000
_cell.angle_alpha   90.00
_cell.angle_beta   90.00
_cell.angle_gamma   90.00
#
_symmetry.space_group_name_H-M   'P 1'
#
loop_
_entity.id
_entity.type
_entity.pdbx_description
1 polymer ?
#
loop_
_entity_poly.entity_id
_entity_poly.type
_entity_poly.pdbx_seq_one_letter_code
_entity_poly.pdbx_strand_id
1 'polypeptide(L)'
;MTLSHDIKYLAVTAGLLLLAFSAFAQSRDSLIFPDPSHQIAVVIQDTCDDTTLCGRPAPDSDPTARAILEQLQFPYHKSVIAVSQCLRNFSGDTAGPNVLFLSSNEGGYPRTGLILEEGAMKYLYPHLNFVDLVLDQNRLNDGALSIYSHELGHVMMSIVGLDFSFRPDSKQHVSMGITDYATAFMEGWGEHFQRLAYDNVELYHAQFDARFQPGRIFNRLWHSNLDEELRVDNVYANGYIYRKLLPEVDTAEMSLGQLIYLEHTSPIFDPCRLKSGQAMLSCEGVLATLFYRFDTDSLLTNNYRDRDFYNRFLLKPLPDDADPKAVFSPLENVLLKNAYVWNLMKDRVNDSTVPIIEFVKTWGEAFPDEKRKIFSLFLLTTIGKTVNDNVGQIYEQTAYFGMVGDIKKYRELSSQFMTAFSALRDSVLAGQLALDGNLGPQLWVENKDFMIPATIFFPEPTIPLNVNLNTASVFELAGFKGMTIDSAQKLVKERDRLGYFQSVEQAKSLGLKL
;
A
#
# COMPACT_ATOMS: atom_id res chain seq x y z
N MET A 1 19.83 43.78 43.23
CA MET A 1 18.80 42.82 42.76
C MET A 1 18.36 43.28 41.38
N THR A 2 18.98 42.71 40.34
CA THR A 2 18.81 43.11 38.93
C THR A 2 18.33 41.88 38.15
N LEU A 3 17.01 41.73 38.08
CA LEU A 3 16.29 40.76 37.25
C LEU A 3 15.52 41.56 36.19
N SER A 4 16.19 42.04 35.15
CA SER A 4 15.49 42.62 33.98
C SER A 4 16.24 42.51 32.64
N HIS A 5 17.43 41.92 32.60
CA HIS A 5 18.23 41.80 31.37
C HIS A 5 18.11 40.43 30.66
N ASP A 6 17.68 39.36 31.35
CA ASP A 6 17.64 38.01 30.75
C ASP A 6 16.36 37.67 29.97
N ILE A 7 15.27 38.43 30.16
CA ILE A 7 13.99 38.17 29.45
C ILE A 7 14.00 38.74 28.03
N LYS A 8 14.79 39.80 27.76
CA LYS A 8 14.90 40.39 26.42
C LYS A 8 15.72 39.54 25.46
N TYR A 9 16.74 38.83 25.95
CA TYR A 9 17.53 37.95 25.10
C TYR A 9 16.74 36.72 24.66
N LEU A 10 15.98 36.07 25.56
CA LEU A 10 15.15 34.90 25.20
C LEU A 10 14.06 35.22 24.17
N ALA A 11 13.44 36.40 24.26
CA ALA A 11 12.42 36.83 23.29
C ALA A 11 13.01 37.16 21.90
N VAL A 12 14.25 37.66 21.86
CA VAL A 12 14.94 37.97 20.59
C VAL A 12 15.47 36.70 19.93
N THR A 13 16.01 35.72 20.68
CA THR A 13 16.38 34.42 20.10
C THR A 13 15.16 33.63 19.65
N ALA A 14 14.06 33.62 20.41
CA ALA A 14 12.82 32.98 19.98
C ALA A 14 12.22 33.66 18.74
N GLY A 15 12.24 35.01 18.68
CA GLY A 15 11.77 35.78 17.53
C GLY A 15 12.64 35.60 16.27
N LEU A 16 13.96 35.50 16.42
CA LEU A 16 14.89 35.22 15.31
C LEU A 16 14.78 33.77 14.81
N LEU A 17 14.58 32.80 15.70
CA LEU A 17 14.29 31.41 15.33
C LEU A 17 12.95 31.32 14.58
N LEU A 18 11.88 31.96 15.09
CA LEU A 18 10.57 32.00 14.43
C LEU A 18 10.63 32.67 13.05
N LEU A 19 11.40 33.75 12.89
CA LEU A 19 11.59 34.42 11.60
C LEU A 19 12.45 33.61 10.61
N ALA A 20 13.46 32.88 11.09
CA ALA A 20 14.27 32.01 10.25
C ALA A 20 13.47 30.79 9.77
N PHE A 21 12.65 30.19 10.63
CA PHE A 21 11.75 29.10 10.26
C PHE A 21 10.64 29.56 9.30
N SER A 22 10.09 30.77 9.47
CA SER A 22 9.06 31.29 8.56
C SER A 22 9.62 31.67 7.19
N ALA A 23 10.80 32.31 7.13
CA ALA A 23 11.47 32.64 5.88
C ALA A 23 11.92 31.39 5.11
N PHE A 24 12.37 30.35 5.81
CA PHE A 24 12.77 29.08 5.20
C PHE A 24 11.56 28.21 4.78
N ALA A 25 10.46 28.21 5.54
CA ALA A 25 9.24 27.55 5.11
C ALA A 25 8.65 28.22 3.85
N GLN A 26 8.66 29.55 3.81
CA GLN A 26 8.23 30.31 2.63
C GLN A 26 9.16 30.10 1.42
N SER A 27 10.45 29.83 1.65
CA SER A 27 11.38 29.46 0.56
C SER A 27 11.13 28.03 0.07
N ARG A 28 10.91 27.06 0.94
CA ARG A 28 10.58 25.66 0.58
C ARG A 28 9.33 25.56 -0.28
N ASP A 29 8.21 26.12 0.19
CA ASP A 29 6.94 25.95 -0.52
C ASP A 29 6.99 26.60 -1.91
N SER A 30 7.76 27.67 -2.09
CA SER A 30 8.01 28.31 -3.40
C SER A 30 8.85 27.48 -4.38
N LEU A 31 9.55 26.44 -3.90
CA LEU A 31 10.27 25.48 -4.73
C LEU A 31 9.35 24.37 -5.23
N ILE A 32 8.30 24.04 -4.45
CA ILE A 32 7.43 22.88 -4.68
C ILE A 32 6.13 23.29 -5.37
N PHE A 33 5.45 24.31 -4.84
CA PHE A 33 4.09 24.69 -5.25
C PHE A 33 4.11 25.88 -6.21
N PRO A 34 3.32 25.83 -7.30
CA PRO A 34 3.13 26.98 -8.19
C PRO A 34 2.56 28.20 -7.44
N ASP A 35 1.64 27.94 -6.50
CA ASP A 35 1.13 28.91 -5.53
C ASP A 35 1.29 28.38 -4.10
N PRO A 36 2.30 28.85 -3.35
CA PRO A 36 2.53 28.46 -1.95
C PRO A 36 1.36 28.73 -1.00
N SER A 37 0.48 29.67 -1.35
CA SER A 37 -0.68 30.02 -0.52
C SER A 37 -1.88 29.09 -0.73
N HIS A 38 -1.89 28.32 -1.82
CA HIS A 38 -2.97 27.39 -2.18
C HIS A 38 -2.40 26.00 -2.48
N GLN A 39 -1.92 25.31 -1.44
CA GLN A 39 -1.29 23.98 -1.57
C GLN A 39 -2.27 22.88 -1.98
N ILE A 40 -3.53 22.99 -1.52
CA ILE A 40 -4.62 22.07 -1.84
C ILE A 40 -5.97 22.80 -1.74
N ALA A 41 -6.90 22.46 -2.62
CA ALA A 41 -8.28 22.94 -2.59
C ALA A 41 -9.25 21.79 -2.30
N VAL A 42 -10.30 22.10 -1.53
CA VAL A 42 -11.47 21.21 -1.39
C VAL A 42 -12.49 21.61 -2.44
N VAL A 43 -12.89 20.66 -3.28
CA VAL A 43 -13.83 20.88 -4.38
C VAL A 43 -15.08 20.05 -4.13
N ILE A 44 -16.25 20.66 -4.22
CA ILE A 44 -17.53 19.98 -4.04
C ILE A 44 -18.11 19.68 -5.43
N GLN A 45 -18.63 18.47 -5.60
CA GLN A 45 -19.29 18.05 -6.83
C GLN A 45 -20.39 19.04 -7.25
N ASP A 46 -20.41 19.36 -8.53
CA ASP A 46 -21.47 20.10 -9.19
C ASP A 46 -22.04 19.28 -10.35
N THR A 47 -23.23 19.64 -10.82
CA THR A 47 -23.88 18.98 -11.96
C THR A 47 -23.35 19.54 -13.28
N CYS A 48 -22.79 18.66 -14.11
CA CYS A 48 -22.47 18.90 -15.52
C CYS A 48 -22.89 17.70 -16.37
N ASP A 49 -22.67 17.76 -17.69
CA ASP A 49 -22.95 16.66 -18.62
C ASP A 49 -22.24 15.35 -18.20
N ASP A 50 -22.86 14.20 -18.48
CA ASP A 50 -22.56 12.86 -17.94
C ASP A 50 -21.14 12.29 -18.17
N THR A 51 -20.22 13.02 -18.81
CA THR A 51 -18.94 12.47 -19.31
C THR A 51 -17.68 13.01 -18.63
N THR A 52 -17.75 14.08 -17.84
CA THR A 52 -16.58 14.67 -17.16
C THR A 52 -16.96 15.06 -15.74
N LEU A 53 -16.10 14.84 -14.74
CA LEU A 53 -16.38 15.32 -13.38
C LEU A 53 -16.29 16.85 -13.32
N CYS A 54 -17.28 17.47 -12.71
CA CYS A 54 -17.32 18.91 -12.50
C CYS A 54 -17.52 19.23 -11.03
N GLY A 55 -16.86 20.28 -10.58
CA GLY A 55 -17.02 20.77 -9.23
C GLY A 55 -16.63 22.23 -9.09
N ARG A 56 -16.94 22.78 -7.93
CA ARG A 56 -16.61 24.15 -7.55
C ARG A 56 -15.82 24.15 -6.24
N PRO A 57 -14.88 25.09 -6.04
CA PRO A 57 -14.22 25.25 -4.76
C PRO A 57 -15.25 25.38 -3.64
N ALA A 58 -15.02 24.66 -2.54
CA ALA A 58 -15.87 24.77 -1.37
C ALA A 58 -15.82 26.20 -0.82
N PRO A 59 -16.96 26.83 -0.47
CA PRO A 59 -16.95 28.14 0.16
C PRO A 59 -16.18 28.14 1.49
N ASP A 60 -15.46 29.21 1.81
CA ASP A 60 -14.74 29.35 3.10
C ASP A 60 -15.66 29.19 4.33
N SER A 61 -16.97 29.43 4.15
CA SER A 61 -17.99 29.25 5.17
C SER A 61 -18.43 27.79 5.38
N ASP A 62 -18.05 26.87 4.51
CA ASP A 62 -18.42 25.45 4.60
C ASP A 62 -17.70 24.79 5.79
N PRO A 63 -18.45 24.28 6.80
CA PRO A 63 -17.86 23.72 7.99
C PRO A 63 -17.10 22.41 7.73
N THR A 64 -17.58 21.59 6.79
CA THR A 64 -16.95 20.31 6.45
C THR A 64 -15.65 20.55 5.69
N ALA A 65 -15.64 21.45 4.70
CA ALA A 65 -14.42 21.82 3.99
C ALA A 65 -13.37 22.44 4.91
N ARG A 66 -13.78 23.29 5.87
CA ARG A 66 -12.87 23.84 6.87
C ARG A 66 -12.25 22.75 7.76
N ALA A 67 -13.07 21.83 8.28
CA ALA A 67 -12.59 20.72 9.10
C ALA A 67 -11.63 19.80 8.32
N ILE A 68 -11.90 19.57 7.03
CA ILE A 68 -10.99 18.84 6.13
C ILE A 68 -9.66 19.59 6.01
N LEU A 69 -9.69 20.87 5.65
CA LEU A 69 -8.48 21.68 5.49
C LEU A 69 -7.65 21.73 6.78
N GLU A 70 -8.30 21.85 7.94
CA GLU A 70 -7.65 21.80 9.25
C GLU A 70 -6.90 20.48 9.47
N GLN A 71 -7.52 19.34 9.16
CA GLN A 71 -6.83 18.05 9.26
C GLN A 71 -5.73 17.89 8.21
N LEU A 72 -5.92 18.38 6.97
CA LEU A 72 -4.89 18.35 5.93
C LEU A 72 -3.66 19.22 6.27
N GLN A 73 -3.76 20.11 7.27
CA GLN A 73 -2.60 20.83 7.82
C GLN A 73 -1.76 20.02 8.80
N PHE A 74 -2.14 18.78 9.17
CA PHE A 74 -1.27 17.93 9.97
C PHE A 74 0.07 17.69 9.25
N PRO A 75 1.21 17.68 9.98
CA PRO A 75 2.54 17.60 9.36
C PRO A 75 2.71 16.43 8.39
N TYR A 76 2.12 15.28 8.71
CA TYR A 76 2.09 14.10 7.84
C TYR A 76 1.39 14.38 6.50
N HIS A 77 0.15 14.91 6.54
CA HIS A 77 -0.62 15.25 5.35
C HIS A 77 0.07 16.32 4.50
N LYS A 78 0.62 17.36 5.13
CA LYS A 78 1.42 18.37 4.42
C LYS A 78 2.61 17.75 3.69
N SER A 79 3.25 16.74 4.28
CA SER A 79 4.38 16.05 3.67
C SER A 79 3.95 15.26 2.43
N VAL A 80 2.90 14.44 2.53
CA VAL A 80 2.42 13.65 1.38
C VAL A 80 1.80 14.53 0.28
N ILE A 81 1.16 15.65 0.63
CA ILE A 81 0.70 16.66 -0.35
C ILE A 81 1.89 17.28 -1.09
N ALA A 82 2.94 17.67 -0.36
CA ALA A 82 4.15 18.22 -0.97
C ALA A 82 4.85 17.20 -1.89
N VAL A 83 4.90 15.93 -1.51
CA VAL A 83 5.41 14.84 -2.37
C VAL A 83 4.54 14.69 -3.62
N SER A 84 3.21 14.65 -3.49
CA SER A 84 2.32 14.58 -4.65
C SER A 84 2.59 15.72 -5.64
N GLN A 85 2.73 16.96 -5.15
CA GLN A 85 3.11 18.09 -6.00
C GLN A 85 4.51 17.94 -6.62
N CYS A 86 5.48 17.44 -5.86
CA CYS A 86 6.82 17.13 -6.39
C CYS A 86 6.78 16.13 -7.55
N LEU A 87 5.89 15.13 -7.49
CA LEU A 87 5.70 14.16 -8.57
C LEU A 87 5.03 14.78 -9.81
N ARG A 88 4.11 15.74 -9.59
CA ARG A 88 3.54 16.55 -10.69
C ARG A 88 4.61 17.38 -11.39
N ASN A 89 5.50 18.00 -10.63
CA ASN A 89 6.65 18.73 -11.18
C ASN A 89 7.58 17.78 -11.97
N PHE A 90 7.83 16.59 -11.44
CA PHE A 90 8.70 15.59 -12.05
C PHE A 90 8.14 15.00 -13.37
N SER A 91 6.83 14.79 -13.44
CA SER A 91 6.14 14.32 -14.65
C SER A 91 5.92 15.42 -15.69
N GLY A 92 6.13 16.69 -15.31
CA GLY A 92 5.83 17.86 -16.14
C GLY A 92 4.36 18.25 -16.19
N ASP A 93 3.48 17.59 -15.41
CA ASP A 93 2.06 17.91 -15.32
C ASP A 93 1.76 18.85 -14.13
N THR A 94 2.09 20.12 -14.30
CA THR A 94 1.90 21.18 -13.29
C THR A 94 0.59 21.96 -13.45
N ALA A 95 -0.28 21.55 -14.39
CA ALA A 95 -1.50 22.28 -14.69
C ALA A 95 -2.61 22.03 -13.65
N GLY A 96 -3.15 23.10 -13.07
CA GLY A 96 -4.27 23.03 -12.12
C GLY A 96 -3.86 22.81 -10.65
N PRO A 97 -4.78 23.01 -9.70
CA PRO A 97 -4.51 22.92 -8.26
C PRO A 97 -4.41 21.45 -7.80
N ASN A 98 -3.80 21.20 -6.64
CA ASN A 98 -4.03 19.92 -5.96
C ASN A 98 -5.45 19.93 -5.39
N VAL A 99 -6.18 18.83 -5.55
CA VAL A 99 -7.61 18.76 -5.24
C VAL A 99 -7.91 17.57 -4.34
N LEU A 100 -8.70 17.82 -3.30
CA LEU A 100 -9.56 16.83 -2.67
C LEU A 100 -11.00 17.10 -3.11
N PHE A 101 -11.54 16.19 -3.90
CA PHE A 101 -12.90 16.27 -4.43
C PHE A 101 -13.88 15.56 -3.50
N LEU A 102 -15.05 16.16 -3.29
CA LEU A 102 -16.12 15.63 -2.47
C LEU A 102 -17.30 15.29 -3.36
N SER A 103 -17.50 13.99 -3.61
CA SER A 103 -18.65 13.48 -4.35
C SER A 103 -19.69 12.85 -3.43
N SER A 104 -20.86 12.53 -4.01
CA SER A 104 -21.87 11.69 -3.37
C SER A 104 -21.75 10.20 -3.74
N ASN A 105 -20.79 9.82 -4.59
CA ASN A 105 -20.66 8.46 -5.10
C ASN A 105 -19.81 7.63 -4.14
N GLU A 106 -20.42 6.64 -3.49
CA GLU A 106 -19.72 5.79 -2.52
C GLU A 106 -18.52 5.06 -3.13
N GLY A 107 -17.42 5.01 -2.37
CA GLY A 107 -16.26 4.17 -2.66
C GLY A 107 -14.91 4.85 -2.48
N GLY A 108 -14.80 6.17 -2.72
CA GLY A 108 -13.54 6.92 -2.60
C GLY A 108 -12.46 6.45 -3.59
N TYR A 109 -11.95 7.31 -4.46
CA TYR A 109 -11.11 6.82 -5.56
C TYR A 109 -10.12 7.84 -6.10
N PRO A 110 -8.99 7.39 -6.68
CA PRO A 110 -8.19 8.21 -7.58
C PRO A 110 -9.00 8.53 -8.84
N ARG A 111 -8.93 9.77 -9.31
CA ARG A 111 -9.61 10.27 -10.51
C ARG A 111 -8.65 11.03 -11.40
N THR A 112 -9.00 11.10 -12.68
CA THR A 112 -8.30 11.93 -13.67
C THR A 112 -9.33 12.73 -14.46
N GLY A 113 -9.05 14.01 -14.69
CA GLY A 113 -9.90 14.89 -15.49
C GLY A 113 -10.94 15.62 -14.64
N LEU A 114 -10.85 16.94 -14.59
CA LEU A 114 -11.74 17.80 -13.80
C LEU A 114 -12.11 19.07 -14.58
N ILE A 115 -13.39 19.45 -14.51
CA ILE A 115 -13.84 20.80 -14.82
C ILE A 115 -14.03 21.55 -13.50
N LEU A 116 -13.28 22.64 -13.30
CA LEU A 116 -13.40 23.49 -12.13
C LEU A 116 -14.22 24.74 -12.49
N GLU A 117 -15.33 24.96 -11.80
CA GLU A 117 -16.16 26.15 -11.95
C GLU A 117 -15.80 27.20 -10.91
N GLU A 118 -15.36 28.37 -11.37
CA GLU A 118 -15.06 29.52 -10.51
C GLU A 118 -15.90 30.72 -10.97
N GLY A 119 -17.00 30.96 -10.26
CA GLY A 119 -17.98 31.98 -10.65
C GLY A 119 -18.64 31.62 -11.99
N ALA A 120 -18.45 32.44 -13.01
CA ALA A 120 -18.98 32.19 -14.36
C ALA A 120 -17.99 31.46 -15.28
N MET A 121 -16.76 31.21 -14.83
CA MET A 121 -15.70 30.60 -15.62
C MET A 121 -15.64 29.10 -15.39
N LYS A 122 -15.33 28.34 -16.45
CA LYS A 122 -15.04 26.90 -16.39
C LYS A 122 -13.62 26.65 -16.86
N TYR A 123 -12.82 25.98 -16.04
CA TYR A 123 -11.46 25.59 -16.36
C TYR A 123 -11.37 24.08 -16.55
N LEU A 124 -10.89 23.64 -17.71
CA LEU A 124 -10.77 22.23 -18.04
C LEU A 124 -9.34 21.75 -17.74
N TYR A 125 -9.25 20.73 -16.88
CA TYR A 125 -8.00 20.06 -16.53
C TYR A 125 -8.11 18.57 -16.89
N PRO A 126 -7.88 18.17 -18.15
CA PRO A 126 -8.16 16.82 -18.64
C PRO A 126 -7.20 15.75 -18.08
N HIS A 127 -6.04 16.15 -17.56
CA HIS A 127 -5.02 15.26 -17.03
C HIS A 127 -4.82 15.40 -15.52
N LEU A 128 -5.56 16.30 -14.86
CA LEU A 128 -5.39 16.51 -13.42
C LEU A 128 -5.81 15.26 -12.66
N ASN A 129 -4.86 14.68 -11.92
CA ASN A 129 -5.09 13.56 -11.02
C ASN A 129 -5.43 14.06 -9.61
N PHE A 130 -6.47 13.51 -8.99
CA PHE A 130 -6.95 13.95 -7.70
C PHE A 130 -7.64 12.84 -6.91
N VAL A 131 -7.82 13.07 -5.61
CA VAL A 131 -8.54 12.17 -4.71
C VAL A 131 -10.01 12.58 -4.64
N ASP A 132 -10.93 11.64 -4.81
CA ASP A 132 -12.38 11.79 -4.63
C ASP A 132 -12.82 11.02 -3.38
N LEU A 133 -13.47 11.67 -2.41
CA LEU A 133 -13.97 11.04 -1.19
C LEU A 133 -15.43 11.43 -0.89
N VAL A 134 -16.11 10.57 -0.13
CA VAL A 134 -17.41 10.87 0.47
C VAL A 134 -17.24 11.15 1.96
N LEU A 135 -17.21 12.43 2.32
CA LEU A 135 -16.99 12.91 3.69
C LEU A 135 -18.11 13.81 4.16
N ASP A 136 -18.49 13.64 5.43
CA ASP A 136 -19.34 14.54 6.19
C ASP A 136 -18.71 14.79 7.57
N GLN A 137 -19.31 15.69 8.36
CA GLN A 137 -18.78 16.04 9.68
C GLN A 137 -18.67 14.84 10.63
N ASN A 138 -19.59 13.88 10.57
CA ASN A 138 -19.57 12.70 11.43
C ASN A 138 -18.43 11.77 11.03
N ARG A 139 -18.28 11.49 9.72
CA ARG A 139 -17.18 10.68 9.18
C ARG A 139 -15.81 11.29 9.52
N LEU A 140 -15.68 12.62 9.46
CA LEU A 140 -14.45 13.31 9.87
C LEU A 140 -14.16 13.14 11.36
N ASN A 141 -15.18 13.22 12.21
CA ASN A 141 -15.06 13.00 13.66
C ASN A 141 -14.73 11.54 14.00
N ASP A 142 -15.05 10.60 13.12
CA ASP A 142 -14.71 9.17 13.23
C ASP A 142 -13.37 8.80 12.55
N GLY A 143 -12.69 9.78 11.92
CA GLY A 143 -11.36 9.60 11.36
C GLY A 143 -11.30 9.15 9.91
N ALA A 144 -12.41 9.23 9.18
CA ALA A 144 -12.49 8.76 7.80
C ALA A 144 -11.52 9.46 6.84
N LEU A 145 -10.96 10.62 7.19
CA LEU A 145 -9.93 11.27 6.36
C LEU A 145 -8.56 10.55 6.41
N SER A 146 -8.37 9.55 7.29
CA SER A 146 -7.16 8.72 7.28
C SER A 146 -6.92 8.05 5.92
N ILE A 147 -8.00 7.70 5.21
CA ILE A 147 -7.96 7.11 3.87
C ILE A 147 -7.44 8.07 2.79
N TYR A 148 -7.44 9.40 3.03
CA TYR A 148 -6.96 10.37 2.04
C TYR A 148 -5.54 10.05 1.57
N SER A 149 -4.65 9.69 2.50
CA SER A 149 -3.26 9.36 2.15
C SER A 149 -3.11 8.05 1.36
N HIS A 150 -4.04 7.10 1.56
CA HIS A 150 -4.13 5.89 0.73
C HIS A 150 -4.44 6.26 -0.72
N GLU A 151 -5.53 7.00 -0.94
CA GLU A 151 -5.97 7.38 -2.28
C GLU A 151 -4.96 8.32 -2.96
N LEU A 152 -4.33 9.21 -2.19
CA LEU A 152 -3.27 10.07 -2.69
C LEU A 152 -2.07 9.24 -3.16
N GLY A 153 -1.78 8.10 -2.51
CA GLY A 153 -0.79 7.14 -2.96
C GLY A 153 -1.05 6.63 -4.38
N HIS A 154 -2.29 6.25 -4.69
CA HIS A 154 -2.69 5.83 -6.05
C HIS A 154 -2.58 6.97 -7.06
N VAL A 155 -2.95 8.19 -6.66
CA VAL A 155 -2.76 9.41 -7.48
C VAL A 155 -1.28 9.62 -7.79
N MET A 156 -0.38 9.47 -6.82
CA MET A 156 1.07 9.59 -7.02
C MET A 156 1.60 8.59 -8.06
N MET A 157 1.16 7.33 -8.02
CA MET A 157 1.55 6.33 -9.02
C MET A 157 1.06 6.70 -10.42
N SER A 158 -0.18 7.19 -10.52
CA SER A 158 -0.80 7.62 -11.77
C SER A 158 -0.06 8.82 -12.39
N ILE A 159 0.38 9.78 -11.57
CA ILE A 159 1.18 10.95 -12.00
C ILE A 159 2.51 10.51 -12.63
N VAL A 160 3.17 9.49 -12.08
CA VAL A 160 4.45 8.98 -12.62
C VAL A 160 4.22 8.15 -13.91
N GLY A 161 2.98 7.76 -14.18
CA GLY A 161 2.59 6.98 -15.36
C GLY A 161 2.92 5.50 -15.21
N LEU A 162 2.86 4.96 -13.99
CA LEU A 162 3.00 3.53 -13.77
C LEU A 162 1.65 2.85 -14.05
N ASP A 163 1.57 2.11 -15.17
CA ASP A 163 0.35 1.45 -15.61
C ASP A 163 0.36 -0.04 -15.28
N PHE A 164 -0.77 -0.51 -14.76
CA PHE A 164 -1.06 -1.89 -14.40
C PHE A 164 -2.38 -2.30 -15.06
N SER A 165 -2.41 -2.26 -16.40
CA SER A 165 -3.61 -2.53 -17.19
C SER A 165 -4.09 -3.98 -17.10
N PHE A 166 -3.18 -4.93 -16.85
CA PHE A 166 -3.51 -6.34 -16.67
C PHE A 166 -3.76 -6.67 -15.21
N ARG A 167 -5.05 -6.84 -14.86
CA ARG A 167 -5.53 -7.26 -13.53
C ARG A 167 -6.51 -8.40 -13.72
N PRO A 168 -6.01 -9.64 -13.85
CA PRO A 168 -6.85 -10.78 -14.19
C PRO A 168 -7.67 -11.27 -12.99
N ASP A 169 -7.29 -10.98 -11.75
CA ASP A 169 -8.04 -11.46 -10.59
C ASP A 169 -9.45 -10.86 -10.56
N SER A 170 -10.44 -11.69 -10.29
CA SER A 170 -11.84 -11.29 -10.29
C SER A 170 -12.40 -11.11 -8.88
N LYS A 171 -11.59 -11.28 -7.82
CA LYS A 171 -12.10 -11.27 -6.44
C LYS A 171 -12.05 -9.85 -5.89
N GLN A 172 -12.84 -9.60 -4.84
CA GLN A 172 -12.82 -8.32 -4.12
C GLN A 172 -11.41 -8.04 -3.59
N HIS A 173 -10.92 -6.81 -3.75
CA HIS A 173 -9.63 -6.40 -3.18
C HIS A 173 -9.80 -6.16 -1.67
N VAL A 174 -8.93 -6.77 -0.87
CA VAL A 174 -8.88 -6.71 0.61
C VAL A 174 -7.47 -7.04 1.09
N SER A 175 -7.03 -6.44 2.20
CA SER A 175 -5.62 -6.52 2.66
C SER A 175 -5.13 -7.96 2.86
N MET A 176 -6.02 -8.85 3.33
CA MET A 176 -5.74 -10.26 3.62
C MET A 176 -5.97 -11.21 2.44
N GLY A 177 -6.50 -10.69 1.34
CA GLY A 177 -6.87 -11.41 0.13
C GLY A 177 -5.65 -11.90 -0.64
N ILE A 178 -5.86 -12.89 -1.51
CA ILE A 178 -4.88 -13.26 -2.53
C ILE A 178 -5.44 -12.87 -3.90
N THR A 179 -4.85 -11.84 -4.50
CA THR A 179 -5.27 -11.26 -5.78
C THR A 179 -4.22 -11.57 -6.87
N ASP A 180 -4.04 -10.70 -7.85
CA ASP A 180 -2.90 -10.71 -8.77
C ASP A 180 -1.74 -9.83 -8.26
N TYR A 181 -0.57 -9.93 -8.90
CA TYR A 181 0.61 -9.17 -8.46
C TYR A 181 0.48 -7.65 -8.65
N ALA A 182 -0.26 -7.20 -9.66
CA ALA A 182 -0.46 -5.79 -9.91
C ALA A 182 -1.38 -5.17 -8.87
N THR A 183 -2.54 -5.79 -8.64
CA THR A 183 -3.49 -5.41 -7.59
C THR A 183 -2.81 -5.38 -6.22
N ALA A 184 -2.09 -6.45 -5.85
CA ALA A 184 -1.33 -6.49 -4.59
C ALA A 184 -0.31 -5.35 -4.46
N PHE A 185 0.38 -4.99 -5.54
CA PHE A 185 1.36 -3.90 -5.53
C PHE A 185 0.70 -2.53 -5.33
N MET A 186 -0.38 -2.23 -6.07
CA MET A 186 -1.06 -0.94 -5.99
C MET A 186 -1.77 -0.77 -4.64
N GLU A 187 -2.60 -1.73 -4.25
CA GLU A 187 -3.33 -1.62 -2.98
C GLU A 187 -2.37 -1.69 -1.80
N GLY A 188 -1.33 -2.52 -1.86
CA GLY A 188 -0.27 -2.51 -0.85
C GLY A 188 0.41 -1.15 -0.72
N TRP A 189 0.60 -0.43 -1.84
CA TRP A 189 1.08 0.95 -1.82
C TRP A 189 0.05 1.91 -1.20
N GLY A 190 -1.24 1.79 -1.46
CA GLY A 190 -2.24 2.62 -0.76
C GLY A 190 -2.31 2.31 0.74
N GLU A 191 -2.36 1.03 1.11
CA GLU A 191 -2.58 0.56 2.47
C GLU A 191 -1.46 0.95 3.44
N HIS A 192 -0.20 0.98 2.99
CA HIS A 192 0.90 1.38 3.89
C HIS A 192 0.77 2.83 4.37
N PHE A 193 0.17 3.72 3.57
CA PHE A 193 -0.09 5.10 4.00
C PHE A 193 -1.14 5.18 5.12
N GLN A 194 -2.09 4.25 5.21
CA GLN A 194 -3.02 4.23 6.34
C GLN A 194 -2.29 3.92 7.65
N ARG A 195 -1.33 2.99 7.61
CA ARG A 195 -0.47 2.72 8.77
C ARG A 195 0.40 3.93 9.12
N LEU A 196 1.02 4.58 8.13
CA LEU A 196 1.79 5.80 8.36
C LEU A 196 0.92 6.93 8.93
N ALA A 197 -0.31 7.09 8.45
CA ALA A 197 -1.25 8.07 8.98
C ALA A 197 -1.59 7.79 10.45
N TYR A 198 -1.84 6.53 10.81
CA TYR A 198 -2.03 6.10 12.20
C TYR A 198 -0.81 6.44 13.08
N ASP A 199 0.41 6.15 12.62
CA ASP A 199 1.64 6.39 13.39
C ASP A 199 1.97 7.89 13.56
N ASN A 200 1.53 8.75 12.64
CA ASN A 200 1.97 10.15 12.58
C ASN A 200 0.86 11.19 12.89
N VAL A 201 -0.39 10.76 13.06
CA VAL A 201 -1.52 11.65 13.34
C VAL A 201 -2.28 11.17 14.58
N GLU A 202 -2.06 11.86 15.69
CA GLU A 202 -2.67 11.57 17.00
C GLU A 202 -4.21 11.41 16.94
N LEU A 203 -4.87 12.23 16.11
CA LEU A 203 -6.33 12.16 15.92
C LEU A 203 -6.76 10.77 15.39
N TYR A 204 -6.06 10.24 14.39
CA TYR A 204 -6.39 8.95 13.77
C TYR A 204 -6.06 7.79 14.69
N HIS A 205 -4.96 7.88 15.44
CA HIS A 205 -4.64 6.93 16.50
C HIS A 205 -5.74 6.89 17.56
N ALA A 206 -6.13 8.05 18.10
CA ALA A 206 -7.18 8.14 19.12
C ALA A 206 -8.55 7.64 18.62
N GLN A 207 -8.90 7.90 17.36
CA GLN A 207 -10.15 7.43 16.75
C GLN A 207 -10.14 5.93 16.50
N PHE A 208 -9.00 5.36 16.10
CA PHE A 208 -8.81 3.91 16.00
C PHE A 208 -8.99 3.25 17.38
N ASP A 209 -8.31 3.75 18.41
CA ASP A 209 -8.39 3.24 19.78
C ASP A 209 -9.81 3.34 20.37
N ALA A 210 -10.55 4.39 20.00
CA ALA A 210 -11.94 4.57 20.44
C ALA A 210 -12.85 3.41 20.01
N ARG A 211 -12.51 2.66 18.95
CA ARG A 211 -13.30 1.51 18.47
C ARG A 211 -13.23 0.31 19.41
N PHE A 212 -12.19 0.21 20.25
CA PHE A 212 -12.03 -0.85 21.23
C PHE A 212 -12.76 -0.57 22.54
N GLN A 213 -13.42 0.58 22.66
CA GLN A 213 -14.26 0.89 23.83
C GLN A 213 -15.45 -0.07 23.90
N PRO A 214 -15.88 -0.53 25.11
CA PRO A 214 -16.93 -1.53 25.25
C PRO A 214 -18.24 -1.22 24.50
N GLY A 215 -18.62 0.05 24.41
CA GLY A 215 -19.83 0.49 23.70
C GLY A 215 -19.75 0.47 22.18
N ARG A 216 -18.58 0.21 21.59
CA ARG A 216 -18.32 0.26 20.13
C ARG A 216 -17.85 -1.06 19.55
N ILE A 217 -17.78 -2.12 20.36
CA ILE A 217 -17.20 -3.42 19.97
C ILE A 217 -17.93 -4.07 18.79
N PHE A 218 -19.23 -3.82 18.60
CA PHE A 218 -20.00 -4.34 17.46
C PHE A 218 -19.52 -3.79 16.11
N ASN A 219 -18.97 -2.57 16.07
CA ASN A 219 -18.46 -2.01 14.83
C ASN A 219 -17.30 -2.84 14.27
N ARG A 220 -16.52 -3.48 15.15
CA ARG A 220 -15.40 -4.35 14.76
C ARG A 220 -15.84 -5.64 14.09
N LEU A 221 -17.13 -5.99 14.12
CA LEU A 221 -17.63 -7.20 13.44
C LEU A 221 -17.87 -6.96 11.94
N TRP A 222 -17.90 -5.70 11.50
CA TRP A 222 -18.06 -5.37 10.10
C TRP A 222 -16.76 -5.56 9.32
N HIS A 223 -16.86 -6.16 8.13
CA HIS A 223 -15.72 -6.49 7.28
C HIS A 223 -14.74 -5.32 7.09
N SER A 224 -15.21 -4.14 6.68
CA SER A 224 -14.33 -2.99 6.42
C SER A 224 -13.56 -2.54 7.67
N ASN A 225 -14.15 -2.69 8.85
CA ASN A 225 -13.48 -2.34 10.11
C ASN A 225 -12.45 -3.40 10.51
N LEU A 226 -12.70 -4.68 10.23
CA LEU A 226 -11.70 -5.75 10.39
C LEU A 226 -10.51 -5.55 9.45
N ASP A 227 -10.79 -5.20 8.19
CA ASP A 227 -9.75 -4.94 7.19
C ASP A 227 -8.88 -3.74 7.61
N GLU A 228 -9.51 -2.64 8.05
CA GLU A 228 -8.77 -1.48 8.56
C GLU A 228 -7.94 -1.80 9.81
N GLU A 229 -8.47 -2.59 10.75
CA GLU A 229 -7.71 -3.07 11.92
C GLU A 229 -6.45 -3.83 11.51
N LEU A 230 -6.58 -4.75 10.55
CA LEU A 230 -5.45 -5.50 10.04
C LEU A 230 -4.46 -4.61 9.28
N ARG A 231 -4.91 -3.61 8.51
CA ARG A 231 -4.02 -2.64 7.83
C ARG A 231 -3.18 -1.85 8.82
N VAL A 232 -3.67 -1.61 10.02
CA VAL A 232 -2.87 -1.01 11.10
C VAL A 232 -1.96 -2.05 11.74
N ASP A 233 -2.51 -3.13 12.29
CA ASP A 233 -1.74 -4.02 13.16
C ASP A 233 -0.84 -5.00 12.39
N ASN A 234 -1.38 -5.64 11.35
CA ASN A 234 -0.68 -6.69 10.63
C ASN A 234 0.35 -6.17 9.62
N VAL A 235 0.23 -4.92 9.16
CA VAL A 235 1.30 -4.26 8.38
C VAL A 235 2.55 -4.11 9.24
N TYR A 236 2.39 -3.67 10.50
CA TYR A 236 3.52 -3.55 11.42
C TYR A 236 4.05 -4.93 11.87
N ALA A 237 3.15 -5.84 12.23
CA ALA A 237 3.51 -7.17 12.73
C ALA A 237 3.97 -8.16 11.65
N ASN A 238 3.88 -7.81 10.36
CA ASN A 238 4.10 -8.73 9.23
C ASN A 238 3.17 -9.95 9.27
N GLY A 239 1.91 -9.75 9.68
CA GLY A 239 0.93 -10.82 9.88
C GLY A 239 0.42 -11.45 8.58
N TYR A 240 0.48 -10.72 7.47
CA TYR A 240 -0.05 -11.18 6.18
C TYR A 240 0.76 -12.29 5.51
N ILE A 241 1.95 -12.64 6.01
CA ILE A 241 2.77 -13.72 5.44
C ILE A 241 2.21 -15.12 5.75
N TYR A 242 1.32 -15.21 6.73
CA TYR A 242 0.81 -16.47 7.25
C TYR A 242 -0.39 -16.99 6.45
N ARG A 243 -0.58 -18.30 6.42
CA ARG A 243 -1.79 -18.90 5.84
C ARG A 243 -3.01 -18.50 6.65
N LYS A 244 -4.14 -18.31 5.98
CA LYS A 244 -5.41 -18.01 6.65
C LYS A 244 -6.03 -19.28 7.20
N LEU A 245 -6.70 -19.15 8.33
CA LEU A 245 -7.59 -20.16 8.89
C LEU A 245 -9.03 -19.75 8.59
N LEU A 246 -9.94 -20.72 8.48
CA LEU A 246 -11.36 -20.42 8.47
C LEU A 246 -11.88 -20.32 9.91
N PRO A 247 -12.81 -19.40 10.20
CA PRO A 247 -13.57 -19.46 11.44
C PRO A 247 -14.36 -20.78 11.52
N GLU A 248 -14.70 -21.21 12.73
CA GLU A 248 -15.56 -22.37 12.93
C GLU A 248 -16.97 -22.03 12.44
N VAL A 249 -17.31 -22.56 11.26
CA VAL A 249 -18.61 -22.36 10.60
C VAL A 249 -19.13 -23.70 10.09
N ASP A 250 -20.45 -23.82 9.98
CA ASP A 250 -21.07 -24.97 9.34
C ASP A 250 -20.91 -24.88 7.82
N THR A 251 -19.79 -25.39 7.32
CA THR A 251 -19.48 -25.41 5.89
C THR A 251 -20.48 -26.21 5.05
N ALA A 252 -21.30 -27.10 5.65
CA ALA A 252 -22.28 -27.89 4.91
C ALA A 252 -23.47 -27.07 4.42
N GLU A 253 -23.80 -25.98 5.12
CA GLU A 253 -24.91 -25.08 4.79
C GLU A 253 -24.47 -23.91 3.88
N MET A 254 -23.18 -23.80 3.57
CA MET A 254 -22.63 -22.72 2.75
C MET A 254 -22.52 -23.13 1.29
N SER A 255 -22.93 -22.23 0.39
CA SER A 255 -22.58 -22.35 -1.02
C SER A 255 -21.07 -22.23 -1.23
N LEU A 256 -20.57 -22.81 -2.31
CA LEU A 256 -19.14 -22.71 -2.64
C LEU A 256 -18.67 -21.25 -2.82
N GLY A 257 -19.53 -20.39 -3.37
CA GLY A 257 -19.23 -18.96 -3.49
C GLY A 257 -19.02 -18.29 -2.13
N GLN A 258 -19.88 -18.60 -1.15
CA GLN A 258 -19.72 -18.11 0.22
C GLN A 258 -18.43 -18.64 0.88
N LEU A 259 -18.04 -19.89 0.62
CA LEU A 259 -16.77 -20.44 1.12
C LEU A 259 -15.55 -19.74 0.52
N ILE A 260 -15.58 -19.43 -0.79
CA ILE A 260 -14.54 -18.64 -1.46
C ILE A 260 -14.42 -17.26 -0.80
N TYR A 261 -15.53 -16.55 -0.57
CA TYR A 261 -15.46 -15.27 0.14
C TYR A 261 -14.94 -15.41 1.56
N LEU A 262 -15.47 -16.36 2.33
CA LEU A 262 -15.08 -16.53 3.72
C LEU A 262 -13.57 -16.77 3.86
N GLU A 263 -13.00 -17.59 2.98
CA GLU A 263 -11.56 -17.80 2.92
C GLU A 263 -10.83 -16.53 2.48
N HIS A 264 -11.33 -15.87 1.42
CA HIS A 264 -10.72 -14.66 0.87
C HIS A 264 -10.66 -13.52 1.89
N THR A 265 -11.69 -13.36 2.70
CA THR A 265 -11.83 -12.27 3.68
C THR A 265 -11.54 -12.69 5.13
N SER A 266 -11.10 -13.93 5.38
CA SER A 266 -10.85 -14.38 6.76
C SER A 266 -9.74 -13.55 7.42
N PRO A 267 -10.01 -12.94 8.60
CA PRO A 267 -9.01 -12.17 9.33
C PRO A 267 -8.08 -13.05 10.20
N ILE A 268 -8.27 -14.38 10.19
CA ILE A 268 -7.57 -15.30 11.09
C ILE A 268 -6.35 -15.89 10.37
N PHE A 269 -5.19 -15.80 11.01
CA PHE A 269 -3.91 -16.27 10.46
C PHE A 269 -3.30 -17.37 11.34
N ASP A 270 -2.65 -18.36 10.72
CA ASP A 270 -1.85 -19.38 11.40
C ASP A 270 -0.38 -18.95 11.47
N PRO A 271 0.11 -18.48 12.63
CA PRO A 271 1.49 -18.00 12.78
C PRO A 271 2.55 -19.10 12.59
N CYS A 272 2.15 -20.38 12.51
CA CYS A 272 3.05 -21.50 12.29
C CYS A 272 3.12 -21.95 10.83
N ARG A 273 2.36 -21.31 9.91
CA ARG A 273 2.30 -21.70 8.50
C ARG A 273 2.43 -20.51 7.59
N LEU A 274 3.45 -20.52 6.74
CA LEU A 274 3.71 -19.47 5.76
C LEU A 274 2.92 -19.71 4.47
N LYS A 275 2.50 -18.62 3.83
CA LYS A 275 2.08 -18.61 2.42
C LYS A 275 3.24 -19.04 1.51
N SER A 276 2.96 -19.45 0.27
CA SER A 276 4.03 -19.56 -0.74
C SER A 276 4.58 -18.17 -1.08
N GLY A 277 5.79 -18.06 -1.63
CA GLY A 277 6.33 -16.77 -2.07
C GLY A 277 5.40 -16.07 -3.06
N GLN A 278 4.82 -16.83 -3.97
CA GLN A 278 3.84 -16.33 -4.94
C GLN A 278 2.55 -15.83 -4.27
N ALA A 279 1.97 -16.56 -3.31
CA ALA A 279 0.82 -16.06 -2.57
C ALA A 279 1.14 -14.86 -1.68
N MET A 280 2.37 -14.74 -1.16
CA MET A 280 2.80 -13.54 -0.43
C MET A 280 2.85 -12.32 -1.35
N LEU A 281 3.42 -12.46 -2.55
CA LEU A 281 3.54 -11.32 -3.47
C LEU A 281 2.22 -10.96 -4.17
N SER A 282 1.20 -11.82 -4.07
CA SER A 282 -0.19 -11.59 -4.48
C SER A 282 -1.09 -11.12 -3.33
N CYS A 283 -0.54 -10.67 -2.20
CA CYS A 283 -1.32 -10.26 -1.03
C CYS A 283 -1.04 -8.78 -0.72
N GLU A 284 -2.08 -7.95 -0.82
CA GLU A 284 -2.02 -6.49 -0.63
C GLU A 284 -1.30 -6.12 0.69
N GLY A 285 -1.69 -6.75 1.80
CA GLY A 285 -1.10 -6.48 3.12
C GLY A 285 0.36 -6.89 3.28
N VAL A 286 0.87 -7.88 2.51
CA VAL A 286 2.31 -8.19 2.48
C VAL A 286 3.08 -7.07 1.77
N LEU A 287 2.52 -6.57 0.67
CA LEU A 287 3.10 -5.48 -0.10
C LEU A 287 3.06 -4.17 0.71
N ALA A 288 1.98 -3.92 1.43
CA ALA A 288 1.89 -2.83 2.41
C ALA A 288 2.97 -2.93 3.50
N THR A 289 3.22 -4.13 4.02
CA THR A 289 4.30 -4.38 4.99
C THR A 289 5.68 -4.06 4.40
N LEU A 290 5.92 -4.41 3.12
CA LEU A 290 7.17 -4.10 2.43
C LEU A 290 7.36 -2.59 2.31
N PHE A 291 6.39 -1.87 1.75
CA PHE A 291 6.47 -0.42 1.59
C PHE A 291 6.62 0.30 2.93
N TYR A 292 5.81 -0.07 3.93
CA TYR A 292 5.96 0.49 5.28
C TYR A 292 7.37 0.32 5.83
N ARG A 293 7.98 -0.87 5.68
CA ARG A 293 9.36 -1.12 6.14
C ARG A 293 10.41 -0.37 5.33
N PHE A 294 10.19 -0.19 4.02
CA PHE A 294 11.10 0.61 3.19
C PHE A 294 11.06 2.08 3.62
N ASP A 295 9.86 2.60 3.85
CA ASP A 295 9.62 4.02 4.09
C ASP A 295 9.81 4.43 5.56
N THR A 296 9.98 3.46 6.46
CA THR A 296 10.32 3.70 7.87
C THR A 296 11.73 3.23 8.26
N ASP A 297 12.49 2.58 7.35
CA ASP A 297 13.86 2.18 7.65
C ASP A 297 14.75 3.42 7.79
N SER A 298 15.48 3.50 8.90
CA SER A 298 16.30 4.66 9.23
C SER A 298 17.43 4.91 8.25
N LEU A 299 18.02 3.86 7.64
CA LEU A 299 19.06 4.02 6.64
C LEU A 299 18.45 4.57 5.35
N LEU A 300 17.35 3.98 4.87
CA LEU A 300 16.71 4.42 3.63
C LEU A 300 16.17 5.85 3.73
N THR A 301 15.52 6.20 4.83
CA THR A 301 14.95 7.55 5.05
C THR A 301 16.00 8.64 5.24
N ASN A 302 17.12 8.33 5.90
CA ASN A 302 18.16 9.33 6.21
C ASN A 302 19.32 9.37 5.22
N ASN A 303 19.30 8.52 4.19
CA ASN A 303 20.30 8.55 3.12
C ASN A 303 19.82 9.43 1.96
N TYR A 304 20.14 10.71 2.08
CA TYR A 304 19.80 11.75 1.10
C TYR A 304 20.75 11.69 -0.10
N ARG A 305 20.24 12.14 -1.26
CA ARG A 305 20.99 12.22 -2.51
C ARG A 305 21.60 13.60 -2.70
N ASP A 306 22.32 13.79 -3.80
CA ASP A 306 22.80 15.11 -4.18
C ASP A 306 21.65 16.04 -4.61
N ARG A 307 21.94 17.33 -4.74
CA ARG A 307 20.96 18.34 -5.16
C ARG A 307 20.35 18.03 -6.52
N ASP A 308 21.12 17.47 -7.45
CA ASP A 308 20.63 17.16 -8.78
C ASP A 308 19.47 16.18 -8.73
N PHE A 309 19.55 15.15 -7.88
CA PHE A 309 18.44 14.22 -7.65
C PHE A 309 17.13 14.97 -7.34
N TYR A 310 17.15 15.88 -6.35
CA TYR A 310 15.95 16.60 -5.92
C TYR A 310 15.49 17.68 -6.91
N ASN A 311 16.40 18.30 -7.65
CA ASN A 311 16.06 19.33 -8.64
C ASN A 311 15.07 18.84 -9.72
N ARG A 312 14.98 17.52 -9.93
CA ARG A 312 14.00 16.88 -10.83
C ARG A 312 12.55 17.03 -10.36
N PHE A 313 12.35 17.24 -9.07
CA PHE A 313 11.04 17.27 -8.40
C PHE A 313 10.57 18.70 -8.06
N LEU A 314 11.39 19.70 -8.37
CA LEU A 314 11.15 21.09 -7.99
C LEU A 314 10.83 21.95 -9.22
N LEU A 315 10.08 23.02 -9.00
CA LEU A 315 9.80 24.04 -10.03
C LEU A 315 11.05 24.85 -10.39
N LYS A 316 11.97 24.98 -9.42
CA LYS A 316 13.24 25.69 -9.55
C LYS A 316 14.33 24.89 -8.84
N PRO A 317 15.58 24.90 -9.34
CA PRO A 317 16.68 24.24 -8.66
C PRO A 317 16.87 24.75 -7.23
N LEU A 318 17.31 23.87 -6.34
CA LEU A 318 17.79 24.23 -5.01
C LEU A 318 18.90 25.29 -5.10
N PRO A 319 18.96 26.27 -4.17
CA PRO A 319 20.10 27.18 -4.05
C PRO A 319 21.44 26.45 -3.90
N ASP A 320 22.54 27.11 -4.26
CA ASP A 320 23.84 26.43 -4.38
C ASP A 320 24.40 25.85 -3.07
N ASP A 321 24.07 26.52 -1.99
CA ASP A 321 24.45 26.22 -0.61
C ASP A 321 23.38 25.45 0.17
N ALA A 322 22.24 25.13 -0.44
CA ALA A 322 21.15 24.45 0.24
C ALA A 322 21.43 22.95 0.43
N ASP A 323 21.34 22.49 1.68
CA ASP A 323 21.32 21.06 2.03
C ASP A 323 19.90 20.51 1.77
N PRO A 324 19.73 19.45 0.95
CA PRO A 324 18.43 18.80 0.76
C PRO A 324 17.73 18.40 2.07
N LYS A 325 18.49 18.08 3.13
CA LYS A 325 17.95 17.77 4.47
C LYS A 325 17.24 18.93 5.15
N ALA A 326 17.54 20.16 4.75
CA ALA A 326 16.82 21.32 5.24
C ALA A 326 15.46 21.44 4.55
N VAL A 327 15.33 20.97 3.31
CA VAL A 327 14.13 21.15 2.46
C VAL A 327 13.16 19.98 2.56
N PHE A 328 13.67 18.75 2.60
CA PHE A 328 12.85 17.55 2.62
C PHE A 328 12.99 16.81 3.94
N SER A 329 11.86 16.33 4.47
CA SER A 329 11.86 15.43 5.63
C SER A 329 12.41 14.03 5.24
N PRO A 330 12.81 13.19 6.21
CA PRO A 330 13.25 11.83 5.91
C PRO A 330 12.19 10.97 5.19
N LEU A 331 10.90 11.18 5.50
CA LEU A 331 9.79 10.53 4.81
C LEU A 331 9.66 11.04 3.37
N GLU A 332 9.72 12.36 3.17
CA GLU A 332 9.67 12.94 1.82
C GLU A 332 10.84 12.44 0.96
N ASN A 333 12.04 12.37 1.52
CA ASN A 333 13.22 11.82 0.84
C ASN A 333 12.97 10.41 0.31
N VAL A 334 12.47 9.49 1.14
CA VAL A 334 12.25 8.10 0.72
C VAL A 334 11.10 7.99 -0.28
N LEU A 335 10.02 8.76 -0.12
CA LEU A 335 8.90 8.77 -1.08
C LEU A 335 9.31 9.32 -2.46
N LEU A 336 10.18 10.33 -2.52
CA LEU A 336 10.74 10.80 -3.80
C LEU A 336 11.63 9.75 -4.47
N LYS A 337 12.36 8.94 -3.69
CA LYS A 337 13.11 7.79 -4.22
C LYS A 337 12.18 6.69 -4.75
N ASN A 338 11.06 6.41 -4.08
CA ASN A 338 10.02 5.50 -4.61
C ASN A 338 9.55 5.96 -5.99
N ALA A 339 9.19 7.24 -6.14
CA ALA A 339 8.75 7.81 -7.41
C ALA A 339 9.82 7.75 -8.51
N TYR A 340 11.09 7.99 -8.16
CA TYR A 340 12.20 7.83 -9.08
C TYR A 340 12.33 6.37 -9.58
N VAL A 341 12.21 5.40 -8.66
CA VAL A 341 12.25 3.97 -9.00
C VAL A 341 11.08 3.58 -9.90
N TRP A 342 9.86 4.03 -9.60
CA TRP A 342 8.70 3.81 -10.48
C TRP A 342 8.94 4.34 -11.89
N ASN A 343 9.48 5.55 -12.01
CA ASN A 343 9.77 6.13 -13.31
C ASN A 343 10.80 5.31 -14.10
N LEU A 344 11.76 4.66 -13.43
CA LEU A 344 12.75 3.79 -14.08
C LEU A 344 12.19 2.42 -14.49
N MET A 345 11.17 1.92 -13.78
CA MET A 345 10.60 0.59 -14.02
C MET A 345 9.30 0.59 -14.86
N LYS A 346 8.63 1.73 -15.05
CA LYS A 346 7.31 1.78 -15.69
C LYS A 346 7.25 1.12 -17.08
N ASP A 347 8.33 1.21 -17.86
CA ASP A 347 8.42 0.59 -19.19
C ASP A 347 8.88 -0.89 -19.14
N ARG A 348 9.26 -1.39 -17.96
CA ARG A 348 9.71 -2.77 -17.73
C ARG A 348 8.59 -3.67 -17.24
N VAL A 349 7.62 -3.08 -16.53
CA VAL A 349 6.46 -3.79 -15.97
C VAL A 349 5.50 -4.17 -17.09
N ASN A 350 5.06 -5.42 -17.08
CA ASN A 350 4.05 -5.99 -17.96
C ASN A 350 3.38 -7.19 -17.28
N ASP A 351 2.44 -7.82 -17.97
CA ASP A 351 1.62 -8.93 -17.50
C ASP A 351 2.40 -10.16 -16.99
N SER A 352 3.67 -10.32 -17.40
CA SER A 352 4.55 -11.41 -16.95
C SER A 352 5.48 -11.01 -15.80
N THR A 353 5.48 -9.75 -15.41
CA THR A 353 6.38 -9.20 -14.38
C THR A 353 5.79 -9.37 -12.99
N VAL A 354 6.66 -9.57 -11.99
CA VAL A 354 6.30 -9.43 -10.57
C VAL A 354 6.72 -8.04 -10.12
N PRO A 355 5.80 -7.05 -10.02
CA PRO A 355 6.17 -5.63 -9.93
C PRO A 355 7.08 -5.32 -8.75
N ILE A 356 6.82 -5.90 -7.57
CA ILE A 356 7.67 -5.67 -6.40
C ILE A 356 9.09 -6.22 -6.53
N ILE A 357 9.28 -7.31 -7.30
CA ILE A 357 10.62 -7.82 -7.59
C ILE A 357 11.37 -6.84 -8.49
N GLU A 358 10.71 -6.32 -9.53
CA GLU A 358 11.29 -5.30 -10.41
C GLU A 358 11.58 -4.00 -9.65
N PHE A 359 10.70 -3.60 -8.73
CA PHE A 359 10.90 -2.45 -7.85
C PHE A 359 12.17 -2.61 -6.99
N VAL A 360 12.34 -3.74 -6.30
CA VAL A 360 13.51 -3.98 -5.44
C VAL A 360 14.80 -4.07 -6.26
N LYS A 361 14.76 -4.71 -7.44
CA LYS A 361 15.90 -4.77 -8.38
C LYS A 361 16.27 -3.36 -8.86
N THR A 362 15.29 -2.59 -9.33
CA THR A 362 15.47 -1.21 -9.83
C THR A 362 15.96 -0.26 -8.73
N TRP A 363 15.48 -0.40 -7.49
CA TRP A 363 16.02 0.34 -6.35
C TRP A 363 17.50 0.04 -6.12
N GLY A 364 17.87 -1.25 -6.13
CA GLY A 364 19.26 -1.67 -5.94
C GLY A 364 20.20 -1.21 -7.07
N GLU A 365 19.68 -0.99 -8.28
CA GLU A 365 20.39 -0.40 -9.41
C GLU A 365 20.54 1.13 -9.26
N ALA A 366 19.46 1.82 -8.92
CA ALA A 366 19.42 3.27 -8.77
C ALA A 366 20.21 3.77 -7.55
N PHE A 367 20.24 2.98 -6.47
CA PHE A 367 20.84 3.33 -5.19
C PHE A 367 21.75 2.19 -4.68
N PRO A 368 22.93 1.97 -5.29
CA PRO A 368 23.79 0.82 -4.98
C PRO A 368 24.23 0.74 -3.51
N ASP A 369 24.39 1.87 -2.84
CA ASP A 369 24.72 1.99 -1.42
C ASP A 369 23.58 1.55 -0.49
N GLU A 370 22.34 1.52 -0.98
CA GLU A 370 21.16 1.04 -0.27
C GLU A 370 20.77 -0.40 -0.62
N LYS A 371 21.36 -0.97 -1.70
CA LYS A 371 21.01 -2.29 -2.24
C LYS A 371 20.96 -3.38 -1.17
N ARG A 372 21.97 -3.45 -0.30
CA ARG A 372 21.99 -4.46 0.79
C ARG A 372 20.77 -4.33 1.69
N LYS A 373 20.37 -3.10 2.03
CA LYS A 373 19.29 -2.83 2.96
C LYS A 373 17.94 -3.19 2.35
N ILE A 374 17.63 -2.68 1.15
CA ILE A 374 16.34 -2.94 0.49
C ILE A 374 16.15 -4.44 0.22
N PHE A 375 17.19 -5.16 -0.22
CA PHE A 375 17.16 -6.62 -0.39
C PHE A 375 16.95 -7.34 0.95
N SER A 376 17.60 -6.89 2.02
CA SER A 376 17.43 -7.50 3.36
C SER A 376 16.01 -7.34 3.89
N LEU A 377 15.42 -6.15 3.74
CA LEU A 377 14.04 -5.88 4.14
C LEU A 377 13.07 -6.76 3.34
N PHE A 378 13.23 -6.84 2.02
CA PHE A 378 12.42 -7.71 1.18
C PHE A 378 12.50 -9.19 1.60
N LEU A 379 13.73 -9.71 1.78
CA LEU A 379 13.94 -11.11 2.16
C LEU A 379 13.45 -11.40 3.59
N LEU A 380 13.58 -10.48 4.54
CA LEU A 380 13.06 -10.66 5.90
C LEU A 380 11.54 -10.60 5.94
N THR A 381 10.91 -9.71 5.16
CA THR A 381 9.45 -9.65 5.10
C THR A 381 8.87 -10.92 4.51
N THR A 382 9.48 -11.45 3.44
CA THR A 382 9.03 -12.68 2.78
C THR A 382 9.60 -13.96 3.42
N ILE A 383 10.44 -13.85 4.46
CA ILE A 383 11.14 -14.97 5.10
C ILE A 383 11.92 -15.82 4.07
N GLY A 384 12.40 -15.19 3.00
CA GLY A 384 13.13 -15.84 1.90
C GLY A 384 12.29 -16.75 1.00
N LYS A 385 10.97 -16.88 1.22
CA LYS A 385 10.07 -17.81 0.51
C LYS A 385 9.97 -17.56 -0.98
N THR A 386 10.36 -16.38 -1.45
CA THR A 386 10.42 -15.99 -2.86
C THR A 386 11.68 -16.50 -3.58
N VAL A 387 12.73 -16.89 -2.82
CA VAL A 387 14.01 -17.38 -3.34
C VAL A 387 14.11 -18.90 -3.28
N ASN A 388 13.78 -19.49 -2.12
CA ASN A 388 13.64 -20.93 -1.89
C ASN A 388 12.87 -21.20 -0.59
N ASP A 389 12.59 -22.47 -0.29
CA ASP A 389 11.76 -22.85 0.85
C ASP A 389 12.52 -23.10 2.17
N ASN A 390 13.84 -23.21 2.11
CA ASN A 390 14.65 -23.72 3.24
C ASN A 390 14.55 -22.82 4.49
N VAL A 391 14.67 -21.51 4.31
CA VAL A 391 14.60 -20.54 5.43
C VAL A 391 13.17 -20.49 6.01
N GLY A 392 12.16 -20.60 5.15
CA GLY A 392 10.76 -20.67 5.54
C GLY A 392 10.43 -21.90 6.40
N GLN A 393 10.95 -23.08 6.05
CA GLN A 393 10.74 -24.30 6.85
C GLN A 393 11.34 -24.19 8.25
N ILE A 394 12.55 -23.62 8.37
CA ILE A 394 13.17 -23.36 9.68
C ILE A 394 12.31 -22.37 10.48
N TYR A 395 11.79 -21.34 9.81
CA TYR A 395 10.91 -20.35 10.45
C TYR A 395 9.63 -20.98 11.01
N GLU A 396 8.91 -21.78 10.21
CA GLU A 396 7.68 -22.45 10.66
C GLU A 396 7.92 -23.36 11.88
N GLN A 397 9.03 -24.11 11.88
CA GLN A 397 9.41 -24.92 13.05
C GLN A 397 9.74 -24.04 14.25
N THR A 398 10.47 -22.93 14.04
CA THR A 398 10.79 -21.96 15.09
C THR A 398 9.52 -21.38 15.70
N ALA A 399 8.56 -20.96 14.87
CA ALA A 399 7.27 -20.44 15.28
C ALA A 399 6.47 -21.48 16.09
N TYR A 400 6.39 -22.73 15.61
CA TYR A 400 5.73 -23.82 16.32
C TYR A 400 6.33 -24.06 17.71
N PHE A 401 7.66 -24.23 17.80
CA PHE A 401 8.32 -24.47 19.10
C PHE A 401 8.25 -23.25 20.04
N GLY A 402 8.22 -22.04 19.48
CA GLY A 402 7.93 -20.83 20.24
C GLY A 402 6.52 -20.84 20.82
N MET A 403 5.52 -21.21 20.01
CA MET A 403 4.11 -21.24 20.42
C MET A 403 3.83 -22.27 21.52
N VAL A 404 4.45 -23.45 21.48
CA VAL A 404 4.31 -24.47 22.54
C VAL A 404 5.22 -24.23 23.75
N GLY A 405 6.05 -23.17 23.73
CA GLY A 405 6.92 -22.79 24.85
C GLY A 405 8.20 -23.62 25.02
N ASP A 406 8.65 -24.37 23.99
CA ASP A 406 9.94 -25.08 24.05
C ASP A 406 11.10 -24.12 23.77
N ILE A 407 11.57 -23.46 24.84
CA ILE A 407 12.64 -22.47 24.76
C ILE A 407 13.96 -23.04 24.23
N LYS A 408 14.24 -24.33 24.45
CA LYS A 408 15.50 -24.94 24.00
C LYS A 408 15.48 -25.10 22.49
N LYS A 409 14.41 -25.67 21.95
CA LYS A 409 14.24 -25.83 20.50
C LYS A 409 14.09 -24.50 19.79
N TYR A 410 13.33 -23.56 20.36
CA TYR A 410 13.19 -22.21 19.82
C TYR A 410 14.53 -21.49 19.66
N ARG A 411 15.41 -21.55 20.67
CA ARG A 411 16.75 -20.92 20.60
C ARG A 411 17.66 -21.60 19.57
N GLU A 412 17.62 -22.93 19.51
CA GLU A 412 18.38 -23.72 18.53
C GLU A 412 17.99 -23.32 17.10
N LEU A 413 16.69 -23.34 16.79
CA LEU A 413 16.18 -23.04 15.46
C LEU A 413 16.30 -21.55 15.11
N SER A 414 16.13 -20.64 16.07
CA SER A 414 16.39 -19.20 15.86
C SER A 414 17.84 -18.94 15.40
N SER A 415 18.81 -19.64 15.98
CA SER A 415 20.22 -19.52 15.57
C SER A 415 20.45 -20.07 14.15
N GLN A 416 19.82 -21.22 13.84
CA GLN A 416 19.86 -21.80 12.50
C GLN A 416 19.22 -20.87 11.46
N PHE A 417 18.09 -20.27 11.80
CA PHE A 417 17.40 -19.28 10.97
C PHE A 417 18.31 -18.11 10.62
N MET A 418 18.95 -17.47 11.62
CA MET A 418 19.81 -16.31 11.38
C MET A 418 21.01 -16.65 10.48
N THR A 419 21.57 -17.85 10.64
CA THR A 419 22.68 -18.35 9.81
C THR A 419 22.21 -18.60 8.38
N ALA A 420 21.12 -19.36 8.21
CA ALA A 420 20.56 -19.69 6.90
C ALA A 420 20.09 -18.44 6.14
N PHE A 421 19.44 -17.50 6.84
CA PHE A 421 19.00 -16.23 6.29
C PHE A 421 20.18 -15.38 5.80
N SER A 422 21.25 -15.27 6.60
CA SER A 422 22.44 -14.50 6.20
C SER A 422 23.09 -15.08 4.94
N ALA A 423 23.22 -16.41 4.88
CA ALA A 423 23.73 -17.10 3.70
C ALA A 423 22.84 -16.91 2.47
N LEU A 424 21.51 -16.99 2.63
CA LEU A 424 20.54 -16.72 1.57
C LEU A 424 20.71 -15.30 1.01
N ARG A 425 20.69 -14.29 1.90
CA ARG A 425 20.86 -12.88 1.54
C ARG A 425 22.16 -12.65 0.78
N ASP A 426 23.27 -13.16 1.29
CA ASP A 426 24.57 -12.92 0.67
C ASP A 426 24.69 -13.63 -0.69
N SER A 427 24.05 -14.79 -0.87
CA SER A 427 23.95 -15.48 -2.17
C SER A 427 23.12 -14.68 -3.19
N VAL A 428 22.01 -14.08 -2.76
CA VAL A 428 21.18 -13.20 -3.61
C VAL A 428 21.96 -11.93 -3.98
N LEU A 429 22.62 -11.29 -3.02
CA LEU A 429 23.42 -10.08 -3.28
C LEU A 429 24.60 -10.34 -4.22
N ALA A 430 25.18 -11.55 -4.18
CA ALA A 430 26.22 -12.02 -5.08
C ALA A 430 25.69 -12.46 -6.46
N GLY A 431 24.36 -12.44 -6.70
CA GLY A 431 23.75 -12.86 -7.95
C GLY A 431 23.72 -14.38 -8.18
N GLN A 432 23.98 -15.18 -7.14
CA GLN A 432 23.98 -16.64 -7.21
C GLN A 432 22.56 -17.22 -7.11
N LEU A 433 21.65 -16.49 -6.46
CA LEU A 433 20.23 -16.83 -6.35
C LEU A 433 19.39 -15.63 -6.79
N ALA A 434 18.28 -15.90 -7.48
CA ALA A 434 17.35 -14.87 -7.91
C ALA A 434 16.32 -14.55 -6.81
N LEU A 435 15.90 -13.29 -6.70
CA LEU A 435 14.88 -12.83 -5.72
C LEU A 435 13.52 -13.53 -5.90
N ASP A 436 13.26 -14.03 -7.09
CA ASP A 436 12.07 -14.68 -7.61
C ASP A 436 12.31 -16.18 -7.91
N GLY A 437 13.42 -16.76 -7.43
CA GLY A 437 13.83 -18.13 -7.76
C GLY A 437 12.85 -19.24 -7.33
N ASN A 438 11.89 -18.93 -6.46
CA ASN A 438 10.85 -19.84 -5.98
C ASN A 438 9.43 -19.34 -6.33
N LEU A 439 9.31 -18.51 -7.37
CA LEU A 439 8.03 -18.10 -7.93
C LEU A 439 7.74 -18.92 -9.20
N GLY A 440 6.51 -19.44 -9.31
CA GLY A 440 6.06 -20.12 -10.52
C GLY A 440 5.56 -19.14 -11.58
N PRO A 441 5.31 -19.62 -12.80
CA PRO A 441 4.61 -18.82 -13.80
C PRO A 441 3.21 -18.44 -13.32
N GLN A 442 2.69 -17.33 -13.82
CA GLN A 442 1.29 -16.97 -13.65
C GLN A 442 0.43 -17.85 -14.57
N LEU A 443 -0.45 -18.66 -13.98
CA LEU A 443 -1.30 -19.60 -14.71
C LEU A 443 -2.76 -19.21 -14.52
N TRP A 444 -3.16 -18.09 -15.13
CA TRP A 444 -4.53 -17.55 -15.04
C TRP A 444 -5.51 -18.40 -15.84
N VAL A 445 -6.62 -18.78 -15.20
CA VAL A 445 -7.70 -19.55 -15.79
C VAL A 445 -9.05 -18.97 -15.35
N GLU A 446 -9.82 -18.53 -16.34
CA GLU A 446 -11.18 -18.04 -16.15
C GLU A 446 -12.18 -19.20 -16.15
N ASN A 447 -13.04 -19.24 -15.14
CA ASN A 447 -14.14 -20.18 -14.99
C ASN A 447 -15.47 -19.51 -15.33
N LYS A 448 -15.87 -19.60 -16.60
CA LYS A 448 -17.13 -19.02 -17.10
C LYS A 448 -18.39 -19.69 -16.56
N ASP A 449 -18.26 -20.90 -16.02
CA ASP A 449 -19.39 -21.67 -15.48
C ASP A 449 -19.63 -21.37 -13.99
N PHE A 450 -18.74 -20.61 -13.33
CA PHE A 450 -18.85 -20.27 -11.92
C PHE A 450 -18.73 -18.76 -11.70
N MET A 451 -19.86 -18.14 -11.38
CA MET A 451 -19.96 -16.70 -11.16
C MET A 451 -19.81 -16.38 -9.68
N ILE A 452 -19.12 -15.29 -9.38
CA ILE A 452 -18.97 -14.73 -8.04
C ILE A 452 -19.48 -13.27 -8.01
N PRO A 453 -19.95 -12.77 -6.86
CA PRO A 453 -20.21 -11.37 -6.60
C PRO A 453 -19.04 -10.45 -6.99
N ALA A 454 -19.37 -9.30 -7.60
CA ALA A 454 -18.36 -8.32 -7.95
C ALA A 454 -17.74 -7.66 -6.70
N THR A 455 -18.54 -7.46 -5.66
CA THR A 455 -18.08 -6.93 -4.37
C THR A 455 -18.83 -7.58 -3.21
N ILE A 456 -18.32 -7.41 -1.98
CA ILE A 456 -19.01 -7.85 -0.75
C ILE A 456 -20.33 -7.11 -0.49
N PHE A 457 -20.53 -5.94 -1.12
CA PHE A 457 -21.73 -5.12 -0.94
C PHE A 457 -22.83 -5.46 -1.97
N PHE A 458 -22.45 -6.10 -3.08
CA PHE A 458 -23.35 -6.53 -4.14
C PHE A 458 -23.36 -8.05 -4.23
N PRO A 459 -24.19 -8.76 -3.45
CA PRO A 459 -24.10 -10.21 -3.26
C PRO A 459 -24.54 -11.04 -4.48
N GLU A 460 -24.97 -10.40 -5.57
CA GLU A 460 -25.37 -11.09 -6.78
C GLU A 460 -24.13 -11.55 -7.59
N PRO A 461 -24.02 -12.85 -7.91
CA PRO A 461 -22.90 -13.38 -8.67
C PRO A 461 -22.97 -12.94 -10.14
N THR A 462 -22.10 -12.00 -10.52
CA THR A 462 -22.18 -11.27 -11.79
C THR A 462 -20.90 -11.31 -12.60
N ILE A 463 -19.79 -11.78 -12.03
CA ILE A 463 -18.50 -11.87 -12.71
C ILE A 463 -17.96 -13.32 -12.67
N PRO A 464 -17.30 -13.80 -13.73
CA PRO A 464 -16.70 -15.13 -13.73
C PRO A 464 -15.53 -15.18 -12.74
N LEU A 465 -15.38 -16.30 -12.04
CA LEU A 465 -14.20 -16.54 -11.20
C LEU A 465 -12.96 -16.72 -12.09
N ASN A 466 -11.96 -15.87 -11.93
CA ASN A 466 -10.66 -16.00 -12.59
C ASN A 466 -9.55 -16.16 -11.54
N VAL A 467 -8.74 -17.22 -11.69
CA VAL A 467 -7.74 -17.58 -10.67
C VAL A 467 -6.40 -17.96 -11.29
N ASN A 468 -5.33 -17.66 -10.57
CA ASN A 468 -4.00 -18.18 -10.87
C ASN A 468 -3.83 -19.54 -10.17
N LEU A 469 -3.63 -20.62 -10.93
CA LEU A 469 -3.53 -21.98 -10.37
C LEU A 469 -2.43 -22.13 -9.29
N ASN A 470 -1.39 -21.30 -9.34
CA ASN A 470 -0.29 -21.33 -8.40
C ASN A 470 -0.56 -20.60 -7.07
N THR A 471 -1.63 -19.81 -6.99
CA THR A 471 -2.16 -19.23 -5.75
C THR A 471 -3.54 -19.74 -5.37
N ALA A 472 -4.22 -20.43 -6.28
CA ALA A 472 -5.60 -20.83 -6.13
C ALA A 472 -5.84 -21.68 -4.86
N SER A 473 -6.91 -21.40 -4.16
CA SER A 473 -7.32 -22.10 -2.97
C SER A 473 -8.04 -23.40 -3.30
N VAL A 474 -8.33 -24.18 -2.26
CA VAL A 474 -9.12 -25.41 -2.38
C VAL A 474 -10.53 -25.09 -2.89
N PHE A 475 -11.17 -24.03 -2.37
CA PHE A 475 -12.55 -23.70 -2.73
C PHE A 475 -12.66 -23.11 -4.13
N GLU A 476 -11.69 -22.28 -4.52
CA GLU A 476 -11.58 -21.76 -5.88
C GLU A 476 -11.44 -22.89 -6.91
N LEU A 477 -10.54 -23.84 -6.65
CA LEU A 477 -10.33 -25.00 -7.53
C LEU A 477 -11.53 -25.94 -7.57
N ALA A 478 -12.28 -26.05 -6.47
CA ALA A 478 -13.54 -26.81 -6.44
C ALA A 478 -14.66 -26.16 -7.27
N GLY A 479 -14.51 -24.89 -7.66
CA GLY A 479 -15.47 -24.20 -8.54
C GLY A 479 -15.44 -24.69 -9.98
N PHE A 480 -14.36 -25.37 -10.40
CA PHE A 480 -14.23 -25.89 -11.75
C PHE A 480 -15.05 -27.16 -11.98
N LYS A 481 -15.57 -27.33 -13.19
CA LYS A 481 -16.48 -28.42 -13.55
C LYS A 481 -15.87 -29.79 -13.28
N GLY A 482 -16.54 -30.59 -12.45
CA GLY A 482 -16.12 -31.95 -12.13
C GLY A 482 -15.01 -32.05 -11.08
N MET A 483 -14.63 -30.93 -10.46
CA MET A 483 -13.82 -30.88 -9.26
C MET A 483 -14.71 -31.00 -8.01
N THR A 484 -14.27 -31.80 -7.04
CA THR A 484 -14.78 -31.80 -5.66
C THR A 484 -13.76 -31.16 -4.73
N ILE A 485 -14.18 -30.75 -3.52
CA ILE A 485 -13.27 -30.25 -2.46
C ILE A 485 -12.11 -31.23 -2.24
N ASP A 486 -12.38 -32.52 -2.09
CA ASP A 486 -11.34 -33.54 -1.92
C ASP A 486 -10.33 -33.60 -3.09
N SER A 487 -10.81 -33.49 -4.33
CA SER A 487 -9.92 -33.48 -5.49
C SER A 487 -9.10 -32.19 -5.58
N ALA A 488 -9.69 -31.05 -5.20
CA ALA A 488 -9.00 -29.77 -5.12
C ALA A 488 -7.93 -29.78 -4.02
N GLN A 489 -8.22 -30.35 -2.84
CA GLN A 489 -7.23 -30.54 -1.77
C GLN A 489 -6.04 -31.38 -2.21
N LYS A 490 -6.28 -32.49 -2.93
CA LYS A 490 -5.21 -33.33 -3.50
C LYS A 490 -4.37 -32.53 -4.49
N LEU A 491 -5.00 -31.74 -5.36
CA LEU A 491 -4.30 -30.92 -6.34
C LEU A 491 -3.45 -29.83 -5.67
N VAL A 492 -3.98 -29.13 -4.66
CA VAL A 492 -3.22 -28.14 -3.85
C VAL A 492 -2.04 -28.80 -3.15
N LYS A 493 -2.23 -30.01 -2.58
CA LYS A 493 -1.13 -30.74 -1.93
C LYS A 493 -0.02 -31.12 -2.93
N GLU A 494 -0.38 -31.53 -4.15
CA GLU A 494 0.61 -31.80 -5.19
C GLU A 494 1.32 -30.52 -5.65
N ARG A 495 0.60 -29.40 -5.79
CA ARG A 495 1.21 -28.08 -6.06
C ARG A 495 2.25 -27.74 -5.00
N ASP A 496 1.86 -27.80 -3.72
CA ASP A 496 2.73 -27.45 -2.60
C ASP A 496 3.95 -28.37 -2.54
N ARG A 497 3.81 -29.67 -2.87
CA ARG A 497 4.92 -30.63 -2.97
C ARG A 497 5.89 -30.31 -4.11
N LEU A 498 5.38 -29.86 -5.25
CA LEU A 498 6.17 -29.45 -6.41
C LEU A 498 6.77 -28.05 -6.25
N GLY A 499 6.28 -27.27 -5.28
CA GLY A 499 6.53 -25.84 -5.14
C GLY A 499 5.51 -25.01 -5.93
N TYR A 500 5.36 -25.32 -7.22
CA TYR A 500 4.39 -24.70 -8.11
C TYR A 500 4.18 -25.56 -9.37
N PHE A 501 3.07 -25.33 -10.08
CA PHE A 501 2.85 -25.86 -11.41
C PHE A 501 3.61 -25.05 -12.46
N GLN A 502 4.20 -25.74 -13.42
CA GLN A 502 4.95 -25.18 -14.55
C GLN A 502 4.03 -24.78 -15.71
N SER A 503 2.87 -25.42 -15.84
CA SER A 503 1.90 -25.15 -16.89
C SER A 503 0.49 -25.62 -16.50
N VAL A 504 -0.51 -25.14 -17.25
CA VAL A 504 -1.89 -25.60 -17.10
C VAL A 504 -2.01 -27.10 -17.43
N GLU A 505 -1.23 -27.60 -18.40
CA GLU A 505 -1.19 -29.02 -18.79
C GLU A 505 -0.66 -29.90 -17.66
N GLN A 506 0.32 -29.42 -16.89
CA GLN A 506 0.79 -30.13 -15.70
C GLN A 506 -0.30 -30.21 -14.64
N ALA A 507 -1.03 -29.11 -14.40
CA ALA A 507 -2.15 -29.14 -13.47
C ALA A 507 -3.25 -30.12 -13.94
N LYS A 508 -3.56 -30.17 -15.24
CA LYS A 508 -4.50 -31.12 -15.84
C LYS A 508 -4.07 -32.58 -15.67
N SER A 509 -2.80 -32.90 -15.90
CA SER A 509 -2.30 -34.27 -15.74
C SER A 509 -2.32 -34.76 -14.28
N LEU A 510 -2.33 -33.81 -13.33
CA LEU A 510 -2.46 -34.06 -11.89
C LEU A 510 -3.92 -34.01 -11.38
N GLY A 511 -4.89 -33.81 -12.27
CA GLY A 511 -6.31 -33.96 -11.95
C GLY A 511 -7.15 -32.70 -12.05
N LEU A 512 -6.60 -31.54 -12.46
CA LEU A 512 -7.42 -30.37 -12.80
C LEU A 512 -8.34 -30.68 -13.97
N LYS A 513 -9.61 -30.31 -13.85
CA LYS A 513 -10.60 -30.39 -14.93
C LYS A 513 -11.02 -28.96 -15.29
N LEU A 514 -10.89 -28.59 -16.56
CA LEU A 514 -11.30 -27.30 -17.10
C LEU A 514 -12.43 -27.48 -18.11
#